data_AF-A0A959TDX9-F1
#
_entry.id   AF-A0A959TDX9-F1
#
_cell.length_a   1.000
_cell.length_b   1.000
_cell.length_c   1.000
_cell.angle_alpha   90.00
_cell.angle_beta   90.00
_cell.angle_gamma   90.00
#
_symmetry.space_group_name_H-M   'P 1'
#
loop_
_entity.id
_entity.type
_entity.pdbx_description
1 polymer ?
#
loop_
_entity_poly.entity_id
_entity_poly.type
_entity_poly.pdbx_seq_one_letter_code
_entity_poly.pdbx_strand_id
1 'polypeptide(L)' 'FFIMLGPAPHLDGRYTRFAHVVDGLDVVQRLQVGDVMRRVERLP' A
#
# COMPACT_ATOMS: atom_id res chain seq x y z
N PHE A 1 1.91 5.91 5.34
CA PHE A 1 2.24 4.50 5.04
C PHE A 1 2.57 4.38 3.55
N PHE A 2 3.09 3.25 3.10
CA PHE A 2 3.33 3.00 1.67
C PHE A 2 2.82 1.62 1.30
N ILE A 3 2.58 1.40 0.00
CA ILE A 3 2.16 0.13 -0.56
C ILE A 3 3.27 -0.37 -1.47
N MET A 4 3.66 -1.61 -1.30
CA MET A 4 4.64 -2.23 -2.18
C MET A 4 4.00 -2.62 -3.51
N LEU A 5 4.58 -2.18 -4.62
CA LEU A 5 4.21 -2.64 -5.97
C LEU A 5 4.95 -3.93 -6.40
N GLY A 6 5.90 -4.37 -5.59
CA GLY A 6 6.74 -5.54 -5.81
C GLY A 6 7.76 -5.72 -4.68
N PRO A 7 8.64 -6.73 -4.76
CA PRO A 7 9.69 -6.95 -3.76
C PRO A 7 10.66 -5.77 -3.64
N ALA A 8 10.97 -5.34 -2.41
CA ALA A 8 11.97 -4.30 -2.14
C ALA A 8 12.85 -4.66 -0.92
N PRO A 9 13.81 -5.59 -1.07
CA PRO A 9 14.61 -6.10 0.05
C PRO A 9 15.42 -5.03 0.79
N HIS A 10 15.76 -3.92 0.12
CA HIS A 10 16.49 -2.81 0.72
C HIS A 10 15.70 -2.05 1.80
N LEU A 11 14.41 -2.35 1.96
CA LEU A 11 13.54 -1.80 3.01
C LEU A 11 13.42 -2.73 4.23
N ASP A 12 13.89 -3.98 4.12
CA ASP A 12 13.77 -4.97 5.20
C ASP A 12 14.55 -4.50 6.44
N GLY A 13 13.89 -4.56 7.61
CA GLY A 13 14.44 -4.07 8.88
C GLY A 13 14.53 -2.55 9.01
N ARG A 14 14.28 -1.77 7.94
CA ARG A 14 14.26 -0.30 7.98
C ARG A 14 12.87 0.28 8.22
N TYR A 15 11.84 -0.46 7.86
CA TYR A 15 10.44 -0.07 8.05
C TYR A 15 9.62 -1.22 8.62
N THR A 16 8.72 -0.91 9.55
CA THR A 16 7.79 -1.89 10.13
C THR A 16 6.68 -2.19 9.14
N ARG A 17 6.66 -3.42 8.63
CA ARG A 17 5.54 -3.94 7.84
C ARG A 17 4.38 -4.31 8.77
N PHE A 18 3.36 -3.45 8.85
CA PHE A 18 2.18 -3.67 9.69
C PHE A 18 0.98 -4.28 8.95
N ALA A 19 0.97 -4.25 7.60
CA ALA A 19 -0.11 -4.79 6.77
C ALA A 19 0.41 -5.20 5.38
N HIS A 20 -0.43 -5.87 4.60
CA HIS A 20 -0.24 -6.10 3.17
C HIS A 20 -1.59 -5.99 2.44
N VAL A 21 -1.55 -5.64 1.16
CA VAL A 21 -2.73 -5.55 0.31
C VAL A 21 -3.19 -6.98 -0.03
N VAL A 22 -4.45 -7.30 0.29
CA VAL A 22 -5.06 -8.61 0.00
C VAL A 22 -5.91 -8.58 -1.28
N ASP A 23 -6.35 -7.41 -1.72
CA ASP A 23 -7.13 -7.20 -2.94
C ASP A 23 -6.92 -5.78 -3.49
N GLY A 24 -7.15 -5.57 -4.79
CA GLY A 24 -7.08 -4.26 -5.45
C GLY A 24 -5.66 -3.73 -5.72
N LEU A 25 -4.64 -4.59 -5.81
CA LEU A 25 -3.27 -4.15 -6.14
C LEU A 25 -3.19 -3.47 -7.52
N ASP A 26 -4.03 -3.88 -8.47
CA ASP A 26 -4.17 -3.27 -9.80
C ASP A 26 -4.68 -1.81 -9.73
N VAL A 27 -5.51 -1.48 -8.74
CA VAL A 27 -5.94 -0.09 -8.48
C VAL A 27 -4.73 0.74 -8.02
N VAL A 28 -3.92 0.19 -7.11
CA VAL A 28 -2.71 0.87 -6.62
C VAL A 28 -1.74 1.17 -7.76
N GLN A 29 -1.60 0.24 -8.71
CA GLN A 29 -0.75 0.43 -9.90
C GLN A 29 -1.21 1.55 -10.84
N ARG A 30 -2.47 1.98 -10.76
CA ARG A 30 -3.05 3.03 -11.62
C ARG A 30 -3.05 4.41 -10.97
N LEU A 31 -2.79 4.50 -9.66
CA LEU A 31 -2.83 5.77 -8.92
C LEU A 31 -1.91 6.82 -9.54
N GLN A 32 -2.40 8.05 -9.59
CA GLN A 32 -1.69 9.22 -10.07
C GLN A 32 -1.41 10.21 -8.93
N VAL A 33 -0.44 11.11 -9.17
CA VAL A 33 -0.16 12.19 -8.22
C VAL A 33 -1.39 13.07 -8.06
N GLY A 34 -1.84 13.23 -6.83
CA GLY A 34 -3.03 14.02 -6.49
C GLY A 34 -4.29 13.19 -6.23
N ASP A 35 -4.27 11.87 -6.48
CA ASP A 35 -5.38 11.00 -6.08
C ASP A 35 -5.60 11.01 -4.56
N VAL A 36 -6.86 10.98 -4.14
CA VAL A 36 -7.24 11.16 -2.73
C VAL A 36 -7.93 9.90 -2.19
N MET A 37 -7.45 9.40 -1.05
CA MET A 37 -8.18 8.39 -0.26
C MET A 37 -9.42 9.01 0.36
N ARG A 38 -10.60 8.76 -0.23
CA ARG A 38 -11.87 9.35 0.24
C ARG A 38 -12.39 8.75 1.55
N ARG A 39 -12.10 7.48 1.81
CA ARG A 39 -12.55 6.76 3.00
C ARG A 39 -11.56 5.67 3.36
N VAL A 40 -11.28 5.53 4.65
CA VAL A 40 -10.48 4.44 5.21
C VAL A 40 -11.24 3.94 6.44
N GLU A 41 -11.52 2.65 6.48
CA GLU A 41 -12.22 2.03 7.60
C GLU A 41 -11.60 0.70 7.97
N ARG A 42 -11.79 0.30 9.22
CA ARG A 42 -11.49 -1.05 9.67
C ARG A 42 -12.72 -1.91 9.42
N LEU A 43 -12.55 -2.96 8.62
CA LEU A 43 -13.56 -4.00 8.48
C LEU A 43 -13.68 -4.77 9.81
N PRO A 44 -14.90 -5.20 10.20
CA PRO A 44 -15.14 -5.94 11.43
C PRO A 44 -14.30 -7.22 11.54
#